data_AF-A0A959PRF0-F1
#
_entry.id   AF-A0A959PRF0-F1
#
_cell.length_a   1.000
_cell.length_b   1.000
_cell.length_c   1.000
_cell.angle_alpha   90.00
_cell.angle_beta   90.00
_cell.angle_gamma   90.00
#
_symmetry.space_group_name_H-M   'P 1'
#
loop_
_entity.id
_entity.type
_entity.pdbx_description
1 polymer ?
#
loop_
_entity_poly.entity_id
_entity_poly.type
_entity_poly.pdbx_seq_one_letter_code
_entity_poly.pdbx_strand_id
1 'polypeptide(L)'
;MFELFRRNIVLNSILLLPYICILRIGQLINPIGYTMTEQETLITRQLFLYLDSPVIQQWLAVILIFIQALLVNYITNRHKLSHESTLFSGALYVIYVTLFVTNSALTPALIANTFIILAVESLLQTYKATDDVAHVFNTAFFLSLAALIYPPYIFGFIFGYMSLAFLYTMRFRAILQYLIGYLVPPFLLFTVSLFAEGLKPFSELYLHYLVTLPKFNPLGLKDIIPLAAFGITLIFVILSLSSITLKKTIQAQKKIEVFYLLLVFLGLGFFSVNSESFELQIGLAIPVSVLVGIFISDSKSKLTHELYHILLVAIIFITYFKIFNV
;
A
#
# COMPACT_ATOMS: atom_id res chain seq x y z
N MET A 1 8.78 13.72 -19.10
CA MET A 1 8.26 12.34 -19.14
C MET A 1 7.12 12.14 -18.16
N PHE A 2 7.17 12.73 -16.96
CA PHE A 2 6.07 12.61 -15.99
C PHE A 2 4.76 13.24 -16.48
N GLU A 3 4.84 14.32 -17.25
CA GLU A 3 3.68 14.96 -17.92
C GLU A 3 2.89 14.03 -18.86
N LEU A 4 3.45 12.92 -19.32
CA LEU A 4 2.70 11.92 -20.10
C LEU A 4 1.52 11.37 -19.29
N PHE A 5 1.67 11.25 -17.97
CA PHE A 5 0.65 10.75 -17.05
C PHE A 5 -0.39 11.80 -16.65
N ARG A 6 -0.27 13.05 -17.11
CA ARG A 6 -1.27 14.08 -16.82
C ARG A 6 -2.62 13.78 -17.46
N ARG A 7 -2.63 13.15 -18.65
CA ARG A 7 -3.88 12.80 -19.34
C ARG A 7 -4.33 11.39 -18.94
N ASN A 8 -5.54 11.27 -18.41
CA ASN A 8 -6.20 9.99 -18.17
C ASN A 8 -6.76 9.40 -19.48
N ILE A 9 -5.88 8.84 -20.30
CA ILE A 9 -6.22 8.13 -21.55
C ILE A 9 -5.76 6.69 -21.39
N VAL A 10 -6.53 5.73 -21.91
CA VAL A 10 -6.25 4.28 -21.83
C VAL A 10 -4.81 3.96 -22.24
N LEU A 11 -4.31 4.60 -23.30
CA LEU A 11 -2.93 4.44 -23.76
C LEU A 11 -1.90 4.77 -22.67
N ASN A 12 -2.10 5.88 -21.93
CA ASN A 12 -1.20 6.28 -20.85
C ASN A 12 -1.28 5.34 -19.65
N SER A 13 -2.45 4.76 -19.40
CA SER A 13 -2.59 3.70 -18.39
C SER A 13 -1.79 2.45 -18.77
N ILE A 14 -1.79 2.07 -20.06
CA ILE A 14 -0.97 0.95 -20.56
C ILE A 14 0.53 1.28 -20.47
N LEU A 15 0.92 2.54 -20.68
CA LEU A 15 2.32 2.99 -20.55
C LEU A 15 2.89 2.83 -19.12
N LEU A 16 2.05 2.62 -18.09
CA LEU A 16 2.55 2.29 -16.75
C LEU A 16 3.30 0.94 -16.73
N LEU A 17 2.93 -0.03 -17.57
CA LEU A 17 3.59 -1.34 -17.61
C LEU A 17 5.05 -1.27 -18.08
N PRO A 18 5.38 -0.69 -19.25
CA PRO A 18 6.78 -0.52 -19.64
C PRO A 18 7.53 0.41 -18.68
N TYR A 19 6.85 1.39 -18.07
CA TYR A 19 7.45 2.24 -17.04
C TYR A 19 7.89 1.45 -15.79
N ILE A 20 7.06 0.52 -15.29
CA ILE A 20 7.41 -0.39 -14.20
C ILE A 20 8.61 -1.27 -14.59
N CYS A 21 8.59 -1.83 -15.81
CA CYS A 21 9.68 -2.67 -16.31
C CYS A 21 11.02 -1.91 -16.38
N ILE A 22 11.01 -0.63 -16.78
CA ILE A 22 12.19 0.22 -16.81
C ILE A 22 12.72 0.47 -15.39
N LEU A 23 11.85 0.82 -14.45
CA LEU A 23 12.27 1.07 -13.06
C LEU A 23 12.81 -0.18 -12.36
N ARG A 24 12.30 -1.36 -12.72
CA ARG A 24 12.73 -2.66 -12.15
C ARG A 24 13.72 -3.43 -13.03
N ILE A 25 14.28 -2.80 -14.06
CA ILE A 25 15.13 -3.51 -15.05
C ILE A 25 16.30 -4.25 -14.41
N GLY A 26 16.92 -3.67 -13.37
CA GLY A 26 18.02 -4.31 -12.64
C GLY A 26 17.62 -5.63 -11.96
N GLN A 27 16.38 -5.73 -11.46
CA GLN A 27 15.84 -6.94 -10.82
C GLN A 27 15.31 -7.95 -11.82
N LEU A 28 14.81 -7.48 -12.97
CA LEU A 28 14.39 -8.38 -14.05
C LEU A 28 15.61 -9.08 -14.68
N ILE A 29 16.76 -8.42 -14.73
CA ILE A 29 18.02 -9.02 -15.20
C ILE A 29 18.63 -9.92 -14.13
N ASN A 30 18.64 -9.48 -12.86
CA ASN A 30 19.19 -10.24 -11.72
C ASN A 30 18.08 -10.51 -10.68
N PRO A 31 17.23 -11.53 -10.91
CA PRO A 31 16.08 -11.79 -10.05
C PRO A 31 16.52 -12.33 -8.69
N ILE A 32 16.10 -11.63 -7.65
CA ILE A 32 16.24 -12.06 -6.25
C ILE A 32 14.85 -12.51 -5.77
N GLY A 33 14.79 -13.71 -5.19
CA GLY A 33 13.57 -14.26 -4.61
C GLY A 33 13.35 -13.77 -3.19
N TYR A 34 12.10 -13.84 -2.74
CA TYR A 34 11.75 -13.55 -1.35
C TYR A 34 12.33 -14.63 -0.42
N THR A 35 13.01 -14.20 0.63
CA THR A 35 13.63 -15.09 1.62
C THR A 35 12.69 -15.33 2.77
N MET A 36 12.30 -16.58 2.98
CA MET A 36 11.38 -16.97 4.05
C MET A 36 11.95 -16.63 5.42
N THR A 37 11.15 -16.00 6.28
CA THR A 37 11.52 -15.78 7.69
C THR A 37 10.87 -16.85 8.58
N GLU A 38 11.49 -17.22 9.70
CA GLU A 38 10.98 -18.27 10.61
C GLU A 38 9.58 -17.97 11.19
N GLN A 39 9.11 -16.72 11.11
CA GLN A 39 7.86 -16.22 11.68
C GLN A 39 6.81 -15.88 10.60
N GLU A 40 6.72 -16.68 9.55
CA GLU A 40 5.73 -16.46 8.50
C GLU A 40 4.35 -17.03 8.82
N THR A 41 3.32 -16.36 8.27
CA THR A 41 1.95 -16.87 8.34
C THR A 41 1.80 -18.16 7.56
N LEU A 42 0.82 -18.99 7.94
CA LEU A 42 0.52 -20.22 7.21
C LEU A 42 0.26 -19.94 5.73
N ILE A 43 -0.46 -18.85 5.42
CA ILE A 43 -0.80 -18.45 4.05
C ILE A 43 0.45 -18.07 3.26
N THR A 44 1.31 -17.21 3.82
CA THR A 44 2.53 -16.77 3.13
C THR A 44 3.46 -17.96 2.90
N ARG A 45 3.69 -18.77 3.94
CA ARG A 45 4.51 -19.96 3.85
C ARG A 45 4.03 -20.91 2.74
N GLN A 46 2.74 -21.22 2.71
CA GLN A 46 2.19 -22.08 1.66
C GLN A 46 2.32 -21.46 0.26
N LEU A 47 2.06 -20.16 0.13
CA LEU A 47 2.14 -19.45 -1.15
C LEU A 47 3.55 -19.49 -1.74
N PHE A 48 4.57 -19.28 -0.93
CA PHE A 48 5.96 -19.26 -1.39
C PHE A 48 6.59 -20.65 -1.56
N LEU A 49 6.07 -21.70 -0.90
CA LEU A 49 6.43 -23.07 -1.22
C LEU A 49 6.09 -23.45 -2.68
N TYR A 50 4.99 -22.92 -3.22
CA TYR A 50 4.62 -23.12 -4.62
C TYR A 50 5.29 -22.11 -5.57
N LEU A 51 5.72 -20.95 -5.07
CA LEU A 51 6.32 -19.86 -5.84
C LEU A 51 7.83 -19.74 -5.60
N ASP A 52 8.57 -20.85 -5.70
CA ASP A 52 10.01 -20.86 -5.41
C ASP A 52 10.87 -20.11 -6.44
N SER A 53 10.42 -20.05 -7.71
CA SER A 53 11.22 -19.42 -8.78
C SER A 53 11.32 -17.90 -8.65
N PRO A 54 12.54 -17.33 -8.49
CA PRO A 54 12.73 -15.87 -8.40
C PRO A 54 12.23 -15.11 -9.63
N VAL A 55 12.39 -15.69 -10.82
CA VAL A 55 11.94 -15.08 -12.08
C VAL A 55 10.42 -14.92 -12.09
N ILE A 56 9.68 -15.96 -11.66
CA ILE A 56 8.22 -15.94 -11.60
C ILE A 56 7.75 -14.90 -10.58
N GLN A 57 8.38 -14.85 -9.40
CA GLN A 57 8.07 -13.85 -8.39
C GLN A 57 8.24 -12.41 -8.92
N GLN A 58 9.31 -12.14 -9.68
CA GLN A 58 9.56 -10.81 -10.24
C GLN A 58 8.49 -10.38 -11.26
N TRP A 59 8.09 -11.27 -12.17
CA TRP A 59 7.02 -10.99 -13.12
C TRP A 59 5.66 -10.83 -12.44
N LEU A 60 5.37 -11.66 -11.43
CA LEU A 60 4.15 -11.51 -10.62
C LEU A 60 4.14 -10.16 -9.89
N ALA A 61 5.26 -9.74 -9.30
CA ALA A 61 5.37 -8.44 -8.66
C ALA A 61 5.12 -7.29 -9.64
N VAL A 62 5.67 -7.34 -10.86
CA VAL A 62 5.43 -6.33 -11.91
C VAL A 62 3.94 -6.26 -12.28
N ILE A 63 3.30 -7.40 -12.53
CA ILE A 63 1.87 -7.47 -12.86
C ILE A 63 1.02 -6.94 -11.71
N LEU A 64 1.36 -7.31 -10.48
CA LEU A 64 0.63 -6.89 -9.29
C LEU A 64 0.75 -5.39 -9.05
N ILE A 65 1.97 -4.82 -9.14
CA ILE A 65 2.20 -3.38 -9.05
C ILE A 65 1.43 -2.64 -10.14
N PHE A 66 1.38 -3.17 -11.36
CA PHE A 66 0.62 -2.59 -12.46
C PHE A 66 -0.88 -2.54 -12.14
N ILE A 67 -1.47 -3.66 -11.69
CA ILE A 67 -2.88 -3.71 -11.28
C ILE A 67 -3.16 -2.72 -10.14
N GLN A 68 -2.30 -2.69 -9.12
CA GLN A 68 -2.43 -1.78 -7.99
C GLN A 68 -2.35 -0.31 -8.41
N ALA A 69 -1.41 0.06 -9.29
CA ALA A 69 -1.30 1.42 -9.82
C ALA A 69 -2.56 1.84 -10.61
N LEU A 70 -3.14 0.92 -11.39
CA LEU A 70 -4.40 1.17 -12.08
C LEU A 70 -5.56 1.37 -11.09
N LEU A 71 -5.65 0.53 -10.04
CA LEU A 71 -6.66 0.68 -8.99
C LEU A 71 -6.51 1.98 -8.21
N VAL A 72 -5.29 2.39 -7.88
CA VAL A 72 -5.01 3.68 -7.23
C VAL A 72 -5.48 4.84 -8.10
N ASN A 73 -5.13 4.83 -9.39
CA ASN A 73 -5.62 5.84 -10.34
C ASN A 73 -7.15 5.83 -10.48
N TYR A 74 -7.74 4.64 -10.52
CA TYR A 74 -9.20 4.48 -10.57
C TYR A 74 -9.87 5.12 -9.35
N ILE A 75 -9.36 4.86 -8.13
CA ILE A 75 -9.91 5.41 -6.90
C ILE A 75 -9.80 6.94 -6.90
N THR A 76 -8.62 7.50 -7.20
CA THR A 76 -8.41 8.95 -7.22
C THR A 76 -9.37 9.64 -8.18
N ASN A 77 -9.57 9.06 -9.38
CA ASN A 77 -10.41 9.63 -10.43
C ASN A 77 -11.91 9.43 -10.16
N ARG A 78 -12.34 8.22 -9.79
CA ARG A 78 -13.75 7.90 -9.50
C ARG A 78 -14.30 8.74 -8.35
N HIS A 79 -13.50 8.92 -7.29
CA HIS A 79 -13.90 9.67 -6.12
C HIS A 79 -13.62 11.18 -6.24
N LYS A 80 -13.13 11.64 -7.40
CA LYS A 80 -12.82 13.05 -7.71
C LYS A 80 -11.97 13.72 -6.62
N LEU A 81 -10.89 13.04 -6.21
CA LEU A 81 -10.02 13.54 -5.14
C LEU A 81 -9.15 14.72 -5.59
N SER A 82 -8.86 14.83 -6.89
CA SER A 82 -8.15 15.94 -7.54
C SER A 82 -9.10 16.74 -8.43
N HIS A 83 -8.74 17.97 -8.79
CA HIS A 83 -9.52 18.78 -9.74
C HIS A 83 -9.47 18.22 -11.17
N GLU A 84 -8.30 17.73 -11.59
CA GLU A 84 -8.09 17.09 -12.89
C GLU A 84 -8.08 15.57 -12.74
N SER A 85 -8.61 14.85 -13.73
CA SER A 85 -8.45 13.39 -13.80
C SER A 85 -7.10 13.04 -14.43
N THR A 86 -6.17 12.56 -13.61
CA THR A 86 -4.79 12.29 -13.99
C THR A 86 -4.38 10.85 -13.62
N LEU A 87 -3.21 10.42 -14.07
CA LEU A 87 -2.61 9.13 -13.72
C LEU A 87 -1.43 9.27 -12.74
N PHE A 88 -1.27 10.45 -12.13
CA PHE A 88 -0.13 10.78 -11.27
C PHE A 88 -0.08 9.91 -10.02
N SER A 89 -1.22 9.63 -9.36
CA SER A 89 -1.25 8.80 -8.15
C SER A 89 -0.70 7.39 -8.41
N GLY A 90 -1.12 6.74 -9.49
CA GLY A 90 -0.62 5.41 -9.85
C GLY A 90 0.84 5.43 -10.31
N ALA A 91 1.27 6.44 -11.08
CA ALA A 91 2.68 6.58 -11.46
C ALA A 91 3.59 6.77 -10.24
N LEU A 92 3.17 7.58 -9.26
CA LEU A 92 3.87 7.76 -7.99
C LEU A 92 3.84 6.50 -7.13
N TYR A 93 2.73 5.76 -7.12
CA TYR A 93 2.64 4.47 -6.43
C TYR A 93 3.74 3.51 -6.89
N VAL A 94 3.91 3.38 -8.21
CA VAL A 94 4.98 2.56 -8.80
C VAL A 94 6.36 2.99 -8.28
N ILE A 95 6.63 4.30 -8.27
CA ILE A 95 7.92 4.84 -7.83
C ILE A 95 8.16 4.54 -6.35
N TYR A 96 7.18 4.80 -5.48
CA TYR A 96 7.34 4.58 -4.06
C TYR A 96 7.49 3.10 -3.72
N VAL A 97 6.71 2.20 -4.33
CA VAL A 97 6.87 0.75 -4.11
C VAL A 97 8.24 0.24 -4.58
N THR A 98 8.79 0.83 -5.65
CA THR A 98 10.09 0.43 -6.23
C THR A 98 11.29 1.11 -5.55
N LEU A 99 11.05 2.05 -4.63
CA LEU A 99 12.08 2.94 -4.08
C LEU A 99 13.18 2.20 -3.31
N PHE A 100 12.84 1.07 -2.66
CA PHE A 100 13.76 0.27 -1.86
C PHE A 100 14.11 -1.03 -2.57
N VAL A 101 15.41 -1.37 -2.58
CA VAL A 101 15.92 -2.61 -3.19
C VAL A 101 15.47 -3.85 -2.40
N THR A 102 15.25 -3.72 -1.10
CA THR A 102 14.73 -4.80 -0.25
C THR A 102 13.31 -5.22 -0.61
N ASN A 103 12.52 -4.31 -1.20
CA ASN A 103 11.15 -4.55 -1.68
C ASN A 103 11.12 -5.03 -3.15
N SER A 104 12.23 -5.63 -3.61
CA SER A 104 12.44 -6.12 -4.97
C SER A 104 11.67 -7.38 -5.29
N ALA A 105 11.55 -8.30 -4.34
CA ALA A 105 10.85 -9.55 -4.56
C ALA A 105 9.33 -9.35 -4.48
N LEU A 106 8.58 -10.42 -4.78
CA LEU A 106 7.17 -10.50 -4.42
C LEU A 106 7.09 -10.68 -2.90
N THR A 107 6.81 -9.61 -2.16
CA THR A 107 6.71 -9.68 -0.69
C THR A 107 5.27 -9.90 -0.22
N PRO A 108 5.04 -10.49 0.97
CA PRO A 108 3.71 -10.57 1.58
C PRO A 108 3.01 -9.20 1.67
N ALA A 109 3.75 -8.14 2.03
CA ALA A 109 3.20 -6.78 2.08
C ALA A 109 2.68 -6.30 0.71
N LEU A 110 3.39 -6.61 -0.38
CA LEU A 110 2.94 -6.25 -1.72
C LEU A 110 1.63 -6.97 -2.09
N ILE A 111 1.48 -8.25 -1.72
CA ILE A 111 0.23 -8.99 -1.92
C ILE A 111 -0.90 -8.39 -1.08
N ALA A 112 -0.65 -8.18 0.21
CA ALA A 112 -1.60 -7.62 1.16
C ALA A 112 -2.09 -6.22 0.76
N ASN A 113 -1.23 -5.40 0.14
CA ASN A 113 -1.56 -4.07 -0.37
C ASN A 113 -2.74 -4.06 -1.33
N THR A 114 -2.90 -5.11 -2.13
CA THR A 114 -4.05 -5.21 -3.06
C THR A 114 -5.36 -5.15 -2.28
N PHE A 115 -5.42 -5.86 -1.15
CA PHE A 115 -6.60 -5.89 -0.30
C PHE A 115 -6.79 -4.57 0.46
N ILE A 116 -5.72 -3.89 0.87
CA ILE A 116 -5.82 -2.52 1.41
C ILE A 116 -6.44 -1.56 0.39
N ILE A 117 -6.00 -1.61 -0.87
CA ILE A 117 -6.54 -0.75 -1.94
C ILE A 117 -8.03 -1.06 -2.18
N LEU A 118 -8.42 -2.34 -2.23
CA LEU A 118 -9.83 -2.75 -2.37
C LEU A 118 -10.69 -2.38 -1.16
N ALA A 119 -10.13 -2.44 0.05
CA ALA A 119 -10.80 -2.00 1.27
C ALA A 119 -11.06 -0.50 1.26
N VAL A 120 -10.06 0.30 0.87
CA VAL A 120 -10.19 1.76 0.75
C VAL A 120 -11.23 2.10 -0.30
N GLU A 121 -11.22 1.44 -1.46
CA GLU A 121 -12.24 1.60 -2.48
C GLU A 121 -13.64 1.41 -1.89
N SER A 122 -13.88 0.26 -1.25
CA SER A 122 -15.18 -0.11 -0.68
C SER A 122 -15.60 0.91 0.37
N LEU A 123 -14.66 1.35 1.21
CA LEU A 123 -14.91 2.33 2.26
C LEU A 123 -15.28 3.71 1.68
N LEU A 124 -14.60 4.18 0.63
CA LEU A 124 -14.91 5.47 0.04
C LEU A 124 -16.28 5.49 -0.66
N GLN A 125 -16.84 4.32 -1.01
CA GLN A 125 -18.20 4.20 -1.55
C GLN A 125 -19.27 4.41 -0.48
N THR A 126 -19.01 4.11 0.80
CA THR A 126 -20.01 4.24 1.87
C THR A 126 -20.39 5.69 2.20
N TYR A 127 -19.69 6.69 1.65
CA TYR A 127 -19.95 8.10 1.96
C TYR A 127 -21.38 8.51 1.60
N LYS A 128 -22.18 8.87 2.62
CA LYS A 128 -23.59 9.32 2.52
C LYS A 128 -24.53 8.35 1.79
N ALA A 129 -24.15 7.11 1.60
CA ALA A 129 -25.06 6.13 1.03
C ALA A 129 -26.10 5.67 2.06
N THR A 130 -27.32 5.37 1.62
CA THR A 130 -28.43 5.05 2.52
C THR A 130 -28.50 3.58 2.92
N ASP A 131 -27.86 2.67 2.18
CA ASP A 131 -27.96 1.21 2.42
C ASP A 131 -26.73 0.40 1.94
N ASP A 132 -25.53 0.85 2.30
CA ASP A 132 -24.25 0.28 1.81
C ASP A 132 -23.72 -0.89 2.66
N VAL A 133 -24.61 -1.84 2.96
CA VAL A 133 -24.30 -3.04 3.74
C VAL A 133 -23.12 -3.82 3.15
N ALA A 134 -23.12 -3.99 1.83
CA ALA A 134 -22.08 -4.74 1.13
C ALA A 134 -20.71 -4.05 1.26
N HIS A 135 -20.66 -2.73 1.14
CA HIS A 135 -19.41 -1.97 1.19
C HIS A 135 -18.79 -1.93 2.58
N VAL A 136 -19.62 -1.84 3.63
CA VAL A 136 -19.16 -1.93 5.02
C VAL A 136 -18.55 -3.31 5.30
N PHE A 137 -19.24 -4.38 4.91
CA PHE A 137 -18.73 -5.75 5.05
C PHE A 137 -17.44 -5.96 4.24
N ASN A 138 -17.44 -5.58 2.96
CA ASN A 138 -16.30 -5.75 2.05
C ASN A 138 -15.06 -5.00 2.54
N THR A 139 -15.23 -3.80 3.07
CA THR A 139 -14.14 -3.04 3.68
C THR A 139 -13.45 -3.88 4.77
N ALA A 140 -14.24 -4.39 5.71
CA ALA A 140 -13.71 -5.15 6.84
C ALA A 140 -13.10 -6.49 6.40
N PHE A 141 -13.75 -7.16 5.46
CA PHE A 141 -13.31 -8.42 4.87
C PHE A 141 -11.95 -8.28 4.19
N PHE A 142 -11.77 -7.24 3.35
CA PHE A 142 -10.50 -6.99 2.69
C PHE A 142 -9.40 -6.57 3.68
N LEU A 143 -9.71 -5.74 4.68
CA LEU A 143 -8.73 -5.39 5.74
C LEU A 143 -8.27 -6.63 6.51
N SER A 144 -9.19 -7.56 6.79
CA SER A 144 -8.89 -8.81 7.47
C SER A 144 -8.02 -9.74 6.62
N LEU A 145 -8.32 -9.89 5.33
CA LEU A 145 -7.45 -10.61 4.39
C LEU A 145 -6.04 -10.01 4.33
N ALA A 146 -5.94 -8.68 4.29
CA ALA A 146 -4.66 -7.99 4.30
C ALA A 146 -3.85 -8.30 5.58
N ALA A 147 -4.51 -8.26 6.75
CA ALA A 147 -3.90 -8.59 8.04
C ALA A 147 -3.53 -10.08 8.16
N LEU A 148 -4.26 -10.99 7.52
CA LEU A 148 -3.91 -12.41 7.51
C LEU A 148 -2.67 -12.71 6.68
N ILE A 149 -2.46 -11.98 5.58
CA ILE A 149 -1.30 -12.15 4.69
C ILE A 149 -0.08 -11.41 5.27
N TYR A 150 -0.28 -10.19 5.75
CA TYR A 150 0.76 -9.37 6.35
C TYR A 150 0.28 -8.88 7.73
N PRO A 151 0.63 -9.59 8.82
CA PRO A 151 0.16 -9.31 10.18
C PRO A 151 0.25 -7.86 10.66
N PRO A 152 1.27 -7.06 10.28
CA PRO A 152 1.32 -5.65 10.65
C PRO A 152 0.11 -4.81 10.21
N TYR A 153 -0.67 -5.28 9.23
CA TYR A 153 -1.92 -4.63 8.81
C TYR A 153 -3.11 -4.91 9.73
N ILE A 154 -2.92 -5.57 10.89
CA ILE A 154 -3.95 -5.73 11.93
C ILE A 154 -4.55 -4.39 12.38
N PHE A 155 -3.75 -3.31 12.39
CA PHE A 155 -4.21 -1.96 12.67
C PHE A 155 -5.22 -1.42 11.65
N GLY A 156 -5.30 -2.08 10.48
CA GLY A 156 -6.34 -1.88 9.48
C GLY A 156 -7.75 -1.98 10.06
N PHE A 157 -7.99 -2.83 11.07
CA PHE A 157 -9.27 -2.91 11.75
C PHE A 157 -9.72 -1.58 12.37
N ILE A 158 -8.80 -0.92 13.09
CA ILE A 158 -9.10 0.37 13.75
C ILE A 158 -9.26 1.46 12.69
N PHE A 159 -8.39 1.46 11.68
CA PHE A 159 -8.47 2.34 10.52
C PHE A 159 -9.85 2.30 9.86
N GLY A 160 -10.36 1.11 9.51
CA GLY A 160 -11.64 0.97 8.82
C GLY A 160 -12.81 1.40 9.70
N TYR A 161 -12.79 1.05 10.99
CA TYR A 161 -13.82 1.46 11.94
C TYR A 161 -13.89 2.99 12.10
N MET A 162 -12.75 3.64 12.33
CA MET A 162 -12.68 5.10 12.45
C MET A 162 -13.07 5.81 11.14
N SER A 163 -12.61 5.29 10.01
CA SER A 163 -12.95 5.84 8.69
C SER A 163 -14.45 5.76 8.39
N LEU A 164 -15.09 4.63 8.74
CA LEU A 164 -16.54 4.48 8.62
C LEU A 164 -17.27 5.48 9.53
N ALA A 165 -16.79 5.71 10.74
CA ALA A 165 -17.38 6.70 11.64
C ALA A 165 -17.31 8.14 11.08
N PHE A 166 -16.31 8.45 10.24
CA PHE A 166 -16.21 9.74 9.56
C PHE A 166 -17.05 9.85 8.29
N LEU A 167 -17.24 8.75 7.54
CA LEU A 167 -17.92 8.77 6.24
C LEU A 167 -19.41 8.42 6.31
N TYR A 168 -19.82 7.65 7.32
CA TYR A 168 -21.09 6.95 7.37
C TYR A 168 -21.76 7.09 8.74
N THR A 169 -23.09 7.00 8.77
CA THR A 169 -23.85 6.98 10.03
C THR A 169 -23.75 5.60 10.67
N MET A 170 -22.89 5.47 11.68
CA MET A 170 -22.68 4.21 12.40
C MET A 170 -23.90 3.79 13.22
N ARG A 171 -24.81 3.05 12.59
CA ARG A 171 -25.89 2.30 13.25
C ARG A 171 -25.34 0.97 13.75
N PHE A 172 -26.00 0.39 14.76
CA PHE A 172 -25.63 -0.92 15.31
C PHE A 172 -25.47 -2.00 14.23
N ARG A 173 -26.36 -2.00 13.23
CA ARG A 173 -26.28 -2.91 12.07
C ARG A 173 -24.95 -2.78 11.30
N ALA A 174 -24.45 -1.57 11.08
CA ALA A 174 -23.19 -1.34 10.36
C ALA A 174 -21.98 -1.80 11.18
N ILE A 175 -22.01 -1.62 12.51
CA ILE A 175 -20.98 -2.11 13.41
C ILE A 175 -20.92 -3.65 13.34
N LEU A 176 -22.06 -4.33 13.41
CA LEU A 176 -22.11 -5.78 13.28
C LEU A 176 -21.61 -6.25 11.91
N GLN A 177 -21.97 -5.57 10.82
CA GLN A 177 -21.49 -5.90 9.48
C GLN A 177 -19.98 -5.78 9.35
N TYR A 178 -19.42 -4.71 9.91
CA TYR A 178 -17.98 -4.51 9.95
C TYR A 178 -17.28 -5.62 10.76
N LEU A 179 -17.78 -5.92 11.96
CA LEU A 179 -17.24 -6.99 12.80
C LEU A 179 -17.29 -8.36 12.12
N ILE A 180 -18.44 -8.72 11.54
CA ILE A 180 -18.62 -10.00 10.84
C ILE A 180 -17.68 -10.04 9.62
N GLY A 181 -17.62 -8.98 8.83
CA GLY A 181 -16.72 -8.92 7.68
C GLY A 181 -15.26 -9.13 8.07
N TYR A 182 -14.81 -8.52 9.18
CA TYR A 182 -13.45 -8.70 9.67
C TYR A 182 -13.20 -10.11 10.25
N LEU A 183 -14.18 -10.72 10.91
CA LEU A 183 -14.02 -12.04 11.54
C LEU A 183 -14.12 -13.22 10.56
N VAL A 184 -14.78 -13.05 9.40
CA VAL A 184 -14.98 -14.14 8.44
C VAL A 184 -13.66 -14.72 7.92
N PRO A 185 -12.68 -13.94 7.42
CA PRO A 185 -11.42 -14.50 6.94
C PRO A 185 -10.64 -15.32 7.99
N PRO A 186 -10.39 -14.84 9.23
CA PRO A 186 -9.67 -15.61 10.23
C PRO A 186 -10.46 -16.84 10.66
N PHE A 187 -11.80 -16.76 10.71
CA PHE A 187 -12.65 -17.92 11.01
C PHE A 187 -12.51 -19.02 9.94
N LEU A 188 -12.48 -18.65 8.65
CA LEU A 188 -12.26 -19.61 7.56
C LEU A 188 -10.85 -20.21 7.62
N LEU A 189 -9.82 -19.39 7.85
CA LEU A 189 -8.45 -19.87 7.98
C LEU A 189 -8.29 -20.83 9.18
N PHE A 190 -8.89 -20.47 10.32
CA PHE A 190 -8.93 -21.30 11.52
C PHE A 190 -9.60 -22.65 11.26
N THR A 191 -10.71 -22.65 10.51
CA THR A 191 -11.41 -23.88 10.15
C THR A 191 -10.51 -24.78 9.29
N VAL A 192 -9.88 -24.23 8.26
CA VAL A 192 -8.98 -24.99 7.38
C VAL A 192 -7.76 -25.54 8.14
N SER A 193 -7.14 -24.74 9.01
CA SER A 193 -5.97 -25.16 9.78
C SER A 193 -6.29 -26.27 10.79
N LEU A 194 -7.50 -26.27 11.37
CA LEU A 194 -7.96 -27.32 12.27
C LEU A 194 -8.01 -28.69 11.58
N PHE A 195 -8.38 -28.74 10.30
CA PHE A 195 -8.39 -29.97 9.51
C PHE A 195 -7.02 -30.39 8.97
N ALA A 196 -6.08 -29.45 8.79
CA ALA A 196 -4.78 -29.72 8.15
C ALA A 196 -3.66 -30.11 9.13
N GLU A 197 -3.42 -29.31 10.19
CA GLU A 197 -2.18 -29.37 10.98
C GLU A 197 -2.38 -29.30 12.51
N GLY A 198 -3.62 -29.14 12.99
CA GLY A 198 -3.94 -28.97 14.42
C GLY A 198 -3.73 -27.53 14.93
N LEU A 199 -4.23 -27.23 16.16
CA LEU A 199 -4.43 -25.86 16.68
C LEU A 199 -3.17 -25.02 16.97
N LYS A 200 -1.97 -25.61 16.94
CA LYS A 200 -0.74 -24.97 17.43
C LYS A 200 -0.24 -23.75 16.62
N PRO A 201 -0.35 -23.68 15.28
CA PRO A 201 0.21 -22.56 14.51
C PRO A 201 -0.56 -21.24 14.65
N PHE A 202 -1.83 -21.24 15.08
CA PHE A 202 -2.70 -20.07 14.97
C PHE A 202 -2.55 -19.07 16.13
N SER A 203 -2.38 -19.54 17.38
CA SER A 203 -2.36 -18.65 18.55
C SER A 203 -1.02 -17.93 18.76
N GLU A 204 0.10 -18.59 18.47
CA GLU A 204 1.43 -18.06 18.81
C GLU A 204 1.89 -16.96 17.85
N LEU A 205 1.53 -17.05 16.56
CA LEU A 205 2.00 -16.12 15.54
C LEU A 205 1.35 -14.73 15.65
N TYR A 206 0.02 -14.64 15.76
CA TYR A 206 -0.67 -13.34 15.78
C TYR A 206 -0.47 -12.59 17.11
N LEU A 207 -0.32 -13.30 18.23
CA LEU A 207 0.04 -12.68 19.51
C LEU A 207 1.46 -12.12 19.49
N HIS A 208 2.39 -12.74 18.76
CA HIS A 208 3.76 -12.26 18.63
C HIS A 208 3.85 -10.86 17.99
N TYR A 209 3.10 -10.62 16.90
CA TYR A 209 3.08 -9.32 16.21
C TYR A 209 2.44 -8.17 17.02
N LEU A 210 1.65 -8.49 18.04
CA LEU A 210 1.05 -7.47 18.93
C LEU A 210 1.97 -7.06 20.08
N VAL A 211 2.92 -7.91 20.47
CA VAL A 211 3.68 -7.75 21.72
C VAL A 211 5.18 -7.48 21.48
N THR A 212 5.68 -7.74 20.27
CA THR A 212 7.11 -7.60 19.99
C THR A 212 7.50 -6.15 19.73
N LEU A 213 8.45 -5.64 20.51
CA LEU A 213 9.04 -4.31 20.29
C LEU A 213 9.97 -4.34 19.08
N PRO A 214 10.02 -3.25 18.29
CA PRO A 214 10.92 -3.16 17.15
C PRO A 214 12.37 -3.21 17.64
N LYS A 215 13.13 -4.18 17.14
CA LYS A 215 14.60 -4.10 17.16
C LYS A 215 15.02 -3.12 16.07
N PHE A 216 16.17 -2.49 16.17
CA PHE A 216 16.72 -1.62 15.12
C PHE A 216 18.12 -2.12 14.75
N ASN A 217 18.29 -2.56 13.51
CA ASN A 217 19.60 -2.92 12.97
C ASN A 217 20.26 -1.69 12.33
N PRO A 218 21.61 -1.62 12.34
CA PRO A 218 22.33 -0.54 11.66
C PRO A 218 22.05 -0.56 10.15
N LEU A 219 21.64 0.59 9.61
CA LEU A 219 21.26 0.74 8.21
C LEU A 219 22.47 0.96 7.31
N GLY A 220 22.48 0.30 6.14
CA GLY A 220 23.45 0.59 5.10
C GLY A 220 23.12 1.88 4.34
N LEU A 221 24.12 2.52 3.73
CA LEU A 221 23.94 3.72 2.89
C LEU A 221 22.91 3.52 1.76
N LYS A 222 22.75 2.27 1.30
CA LYS A 222 21.80 1.86 0.26
C LYS A 222 20.34 2.02 0.68
N ASP A 223 20.06 1.93 1.97
CA ASP A 223 18.72 2.08 2.53
C ASP A 223 18.48 3.50 3.06
N ILE A 224 19.53 4.17 3.54
CA ILE A 224 19.46 5.52 4.11
C ILE A 224 18.97 6.56 3.07
N ILE A 225 19.50 6.52 1.84
CA ILE A 225 19.13 7.52 0.80
C ILE A 225 17.64 7.39 0.41
N PRO A 226 17.13 6.20 0.01
CA PRO A 226 15.70 5.95 -0.17
C PRO A 226 14.84 6.35 1.03
N LEU A 227 15.29 6.00 2.24
CA LEU A 227 14.57 6.30 3.48
C LEU A 227 14.47 7.79 3.75
N ALA A 228 15.54 8.54 3.55
CA ALA A 228 15.54 9.99 3.70
C ALA A 228 14.60 10.64 2.67
N ALA A 229 14.65 10.22 1.40
CA ALA A 229 13.77 10.74 0.35
C ALA A 229 12.29 10.44 0.63
N PHE A 230 11.97 9.21 1.07
CA PHE A 230 10.63 8.83 1.47
C PHE A 230 10.16 9.57 2.73
N GLY A 231 11.04 9.73 3.72
CA GLY A 231 10.78 10.47 4.96
C GLY A 231 10.50 11.95 4.72
N ILE A 232 11.28 12.61 3.86
CA ILE A 232 11.02 14.01 3.44
C ILE A 232 9.66 14.12 2.75
N THR A 233 9.32 13.15 1.89
CA THR A 233 8.02 13.10 1.22
C THR A 233 6.88 12.92 2.22
N LEU A 234 7.05 12.05 3.23
CA LEU A 234 6.07 11.85 4.30
C LEU A 234 5.84 13.14 5.10
N ILE A 235 6.91 13.81 5.54
CA ILE A 235 6.82 15.08 6.26
C ILE A 235 6.08 16.12 5.40
N PHE A 236 6.45 16.24 4.12
CA PHE A 236 5.77 17.12 3.19
C PHE A 236 4.27 16.84 3.10
N VAL A 237 3.87 15.57 2.94
CA VAL A 237 2.46 15.16 2.86
C VAL A 237 1.69 15.55 4.12
N ILE A 238 2.26 15.33 5.30
CA ILE A 238 1.65 15.70 6.59
C ILE A 238 1.43 17.22 6.68
N LEU A 239 2.44 18.01 6.33
CA LEU A 239 2.36 19.48 6.36
C LEU A 239 1.41 20.04 5.29
N SER A 240 1.22 19.33 4.18
CA SER A 240 0.40 19.75 3.05
C SER A 240 -1.12 19.54 3.23
N LEU A 241 -1.60 19.03 4.37
CA LEU A 241 -3.02 18.72 4.61
C LEU A 241 -3.94 19.89 4.29
N SER A 242 -3.62 21.07 4.81
CA SER A 242 -4.41 22.28 4.55
C SER A 242 -4.42 22.59 3.05
N SER A 243 -3.24 22.64 2.41
CA SER A 243 -3.11 22.91 0.98
C SER A 243 -3.87 21.93 0.09
N ILE A 244 -3.87 20.64 0.42
CA ILE A 244 -4.53 19.57 -0.34
C ILE A 244 -6.06 19.63 -0.19
N THR A 245 -6.58 20.05 0.96
CA THR A 245 -8.02 20.06 1.26
C THR A 245 -8.70 21.40 0.94
N LEU A 246 -7.94 22.49 0.83
CA LEU A 246 -8.44 23.80 0.46
C LEU A 246 -9.17 23.78 -0.87
N LYS A 247 -10.30 24.51 -0.94
CA LYS A 247 -11.14 24.67 -2.16
C LYS A 247 -11.77 23.37 -2.70
N LYS A 248 -11.71 22.27 -1.94
CA LYS A 248 -12.39 21.01 -2.28
C LYS A 248 -13.79 20.94 -1.68
N THR A 249 -14.64 20.13 -2.30
CA THR A 249 -15.96 19.83 -1.73
C THR A 249 -15.82 19.08 -0.41
N ILE A 250 -16.79 19.23 0.50
CA ILE A 250 -16.80 18.52 1.79
C ILE A 250 -16.68 17.00 1.60
N GLN A 251 -17.28 16.47 0.52
CA GLN A 251 -17.15 15.06 0.18
C GLN A 251 -15.71 14.67 -0.15
N ALA A 252 -15.01 15.43 -1.01
CA ALA A 252 -13.62 15.15 -1.34
C ALA A 252 -12.71 15.30 -0.13
N GLN A 253 -12.93 16.32 0.72
CA GLN A 253 -12.18 16.52 1.96
C GLN A 253 -12.29 15.31 2.89
N LYS A 254 -13.51 14.81 3.15
CA LYS A 254 -13.71 13.62 3.99
C LYS A 254 -13.04 12.36 3.44
N LYS A 255 -13.05 12.19 2.11
CA LYS A 255 -12.35 11.07 1.47
C LYS A 255 -10.82 11.22 1.54
N ILE A 256 -10.29 12.45 1.48
CA ILE A 256 -8.86 12.73 1.67
C ILE A 256 -8.44 12.47 3.12
N GLU A 257 -9.26 12.85 4.11
CA GLU A 257 -9.02 12.56 5.53
C GLU A 257 -8.85 11.05 5.78
N VAL A 258 -9.55 10.19 5.05
CA VAL A 258 -9.36 8.73 5.12
C VAL A 258 -7.94 8.33 4.69
N PHE A 259 -7.37 8.93 3.65
CA PHE A 259 -5.98 8.61 3.26
C PHE A 259 -4.96 9.10 4.31
N TYR A 260 -5.22 10.21 4.98
CA TYR A 260 -4.41 10.63 6.14
C TYR A 260 -4.54 9.65 7.30
N LEU A 261 -5.75 9.17 7.57
CA LEU A 261 -5.98 8.15 8.60
C LEU A 261 -5.24 6.84 8.25
N LEU A 262 -5.28 6.43 6.98
CA LEU A 262 -4.56 5.26 6.48
C LEU A 262 -3.05 5.42 6.69
N LEU A 263 -2.50 6.60 6.42
CA LEU A 263 -1.09 6.90 6.66
C LEU A 263 -0.72 6.70 8.13
N VAL A 264 -1.54 7.18 9.06
CA VAL A 264 -1.31 7.01 10.50
C VAL A 264 -1.32 5.53 10.89
N PHE A 265 -2.35 4.78 10.50
CA PHE A 265 -2.49 3.38 10.94
C PHE A 265 -1.49 2.43 10.29
N LEU A 266 -1.12 2.64 9.03
CA LEU A 266 -0.03 1.90 8.42
C LEU A 266 1.32 2.29 9.05
N GLY A 267 1.48 3.55 9.47
CA GLY A 267 2.65 4.01 10.22
C GLY A 267 2.77 3.34 11.60
N LEU A 268 1.65 3.08 12.29
CA LEU A 268 1.66 2.33 13.55
C LEU A 268 2.15 0.89 13.39
N GLY A 269 2.02 0.31 12.18
CA GLY A 269 2.59 -0.99 11.87
C GLY A 269 4.10 -1.09 12.09
N PHE A 270 4.83 0.04 12.11
CA PHE A 270 6.28 0.03 12.36
C PHE A 270 6.61 -0.44 13.78
N PHE A 271 5.67 -0.28 14.72
CA PHE A 271 5.85 -0.75 16.09
C PHE A 271 5.64 -2.26 16.24
N SER A 272 5.11 -2.94 15.22
CA SER A 272 4.81 -4.38 15.25
C SER A 272 5.80 -5.26 14.46
N VAL A 273 6.79 -4.66 13.79
CA VAL A 273 7.70 -5.37 12.87
C VAL A 273 9.13 -5.38 13.42
N ASN A 274 9.80 -6.53 13.27
CA ASN A 274 11.25 -6.64 13.47
C ASN A 274 11.98 -6.01 12.27
N SER A 275 12.93 -5.10 12.52
CA SER A 275 13.54 -4.14 11.57
C SER A 275 14.27 -4.66 10.34
N GLU A 276 14.23 -5.95 10.02
CA GLU A 276 15.05 -6.48 8.93
C GLU A 276 14.47 -6.17 7.54
N SER A 277 13.17 -5.92 7.43
CA SER A 277 12.56 -5.59 6.14
C SER A 277 11.79 -4.25 6.14
N PHE A 278 12.00 -3.46 5.09
CA PHE A 278 11.27 -2.21 4.82
C PHE A 278 9.91 -2.50 4.15
N GLU A 279 9.34 -3.69 4.34
CA GLU A 279 8.11 -4.12 3.67
C GLU A 279 6.90 -3.22 4.01
N LEU A 280 6.86 -2.67 5.22
CA LEU A 280 5.78 -1.78 5.65
C LEU A 280 5.73 -0.48 4.83
N GLN A 281 6.86 -0.04 4.27
CA GLN A 281 6.92 1.12 3.38
C GLN A 281 6.08 0.93 2.11
N ILE A 282 5.93 -0.32 1.64
CA ILE A 282 5.03 -0.67 0.53
C ILE A 282 3.58 -0.29 0.88
N GLY A 283 3.16 -0.51 2.13
CA GLY A 283 1.84 -0.08 2.62
C GLY A 283 1.67 1.44 2.56
N LEU A 284 2.64 2.17 3.10
CA LEU A 284 2.61 3.63 3.11
C LEU A 284 2.66 4.26 1.71
N ALA A 285 3.18 3.54 0.70
CA ALA A 285 3.15 4.00 -0.67
C ALA A 285 1.72 4.28 -1.18
N ILE A 286 0.70 3.58 -0.67
CA ILE A 286 -0.71 3.80 -1.06
C ILE A 286 -1.15 5.24 -0.70
N PRO A 287 -1.25 5.64 0.58
CA PRO A 287 -1.71 6.99 0.92
C PRO A 287 -0.75 8.08 0.45
N VAL A 288 0.57 7.85 0.48
CA VAL A 288 1.55 8.85 0.02
C VAL A 288 1.40 9.14 -1.47
N SER A 289 1.26 8.10 -2.30
CA SER A 289 1.08 8.28 -3.75
C SER A 289 -0.21 9.03 -4.11
N VAL A 290 -1.29 8.75 -3.39
CA VAL A 290 -2.57 9.46 -3.58
C VAL A 290 -2.42 10.92 -3.18
N LEU A 291 -1.92 11.21 -1.98
CA LEU A 291 -1.81 12.57 -1.46
C LEU A 291 -0.84 13.44 -2.26
N VAL A 292 0.34 12.91 -2.61
CA VAL A 292 1.30 13.62 -3.49
C VAL A 292 0.72 13.78 -4.90
N GLY A 293 0.07 12.74 -5.43
CA GLY A 293 -0.57 12.80 -6.75
C GLY A 293 -1.67 13.86 -6.82
N ILE A 294 -2.43 14.03 -5.74
CA ILE A 294 -3.42 15.11 -5.59
C ILE A 294 -2.73 16.47 -5.59
N PHE A 295 -1.70 16.65 -4.75
CA PHE A 295 -0.96 17.91 -4.66
C PHE A 295 -0.39 18.33 -6.03
N ILE A 296 0.26 17.40 -6.73
CA ILE A 296 0.86 17.62 -8.07
C ILE A 296 -0.21 17.91 -9.13
N SER A 297 -1.36 17.24 -9.05
CA SER A 297 -2.44 17.44 -10.01
C SER A 297 -3.09 18.83 -9.88
N ASP A 298 -3.11 19.38 -8.67
CA ASP A 298 -3.75 20.67 -8.39
C ASP A 298 -2.77 21.86 -8.51
N SER A 299 -1.46 21.61 -8.52
CA SER A 299 -0.42 22.64 -8.64
C SER A 299 -0.08 22.98 -10.11
N LYS A 300 0.33 24.23 -10.33
CA LYS A 300 0.59 24.77 -11.68
C LYS A 300 2.03 24.55 -12.18
N SER A 301 2.97 24.25 -11.29
CA SER A 301 4.41 24.25 -11.56
C SER A 301 4.88 22.94 -12.18
N LYS A 302 4.76 22.81 -13.50
CA LYS A 302 5.21 21.62 -14.25
C LYS A 302 6.66 21.23 -13.97
N LEU A 303 7.55 22.22 -13.92
CA LEU A 303 8.98 22.01 -13.70
C LEU A 303 9.28 21.33 -12.36
N THR A 304 8.63 21.75 -11.27
CA THR A 304 8.90 21.18 -9.95
C THR A 304 8.49 19.72 -9.85
N HIS A 305 7.40 19.34 -10.52
CA HIS A 305 6.91 17.95 -10.51
C HIS A 305 7.81 17.04 -11.33
N GLU A 306 8.28 17.53 -12.49
CA GLU A 306 9.22 16.78 -13.33
C GLU A 306 10.58 16.63 -12.62
N LEU A 307 11.08 17.66 -11.94
CA LEU A 307 12.30 17.56 -11.14
C LEU A 307 12.16 16.58 -9.97
N TYR A 308 11.02 16.60 -9.26
CA TYR A 308 10.73 15.65 -8.20
C TYR A 308 10.69 14.20 -8.72
N HIS A 309 10.00 13.99 -9.85
CA HIS A 309 9.94 12.69 -10.53
C HIS A 309 11.34 12.20 -10.91
N ILE A 310 12.13 13.02 -11.61
CA ILE A 310 13.48 12.68 -12.04
C ILE A 310 14.38 12.36 -10.84
N LEU A 311 14.27 13.12 -9.75
CA LEU A 311 15.04 12.89 -8.53
C LEU A 311 14.74 11.51 -7.93
N LEU A 312 13.47 11.13 -7.82
CA LEU A 312 13.10 9.81 -7.29
C LEU A 312 13.55 8.68 -8.21
N VAL A 313 13.39 8.85 -9.53
CA VAL A 313 13.86 7.86 -10.50
C VAL A 313 15.39 7.72 -10.41
N ALA A 314 16.13 8.82 -10.33
CA ALA A 314 17.59 8.80 -10.16
C ALA A 314 18.01 8.04 -8.90
N ILE A 315 17.31 8.24 -7.77
CA ILE A 315 17.57 7.49 -6.52
C ILE A 315 17.40 5.99 -6.74
N ILE A 316 16.33 5.55 -7.42
CA ILE A 316 16.08 4.13 -7.75
C ILE A 316 17.25 3.57 -8.57
N PHE A 317 17.65 4.25 -9.65
CA PHE A 317 18.76 3.77 -10.49
C PHE A 317 20.09 3.72 -9.72
N ILE A 318 20.38 4.72 -8.89
CA ILE A 318 21.61 4.75 -8.07
C ILE A 318 21.66 3.58 -7.08
N THR A 319 20.55 3.28 -6.40
CA THR A 319 20.49 2.22 -5.39
C THR A 319 20.53 0.82 -6.02
N TYR A 320 19.88 0.64 -7.18
CA TYR A 320 19.81 -0.65 -7.87
C TYR A 320 21.11 -1.02 -8.58
N PHE A 321 21.77 -0.08 -9.24
CA PHE A 321 23.01 -0.34 -9.99
C PHE A 321 24.27 -0.24 -9.14
N LYS A 322 24.14 -0.08 -7.81
CA LYS A 322 25.27 0.00 -6.85
C LYS A 322 26.34 1.00 -7.30
N ILE A 323 25.94 2.14 -7.87
CA ILE A 323 26.88 3.16 -8.39
C ILE A 323 27.76 3.71 -7.25
N PHE A 324 27.28 3.64 -6.00
CA PHE A 324 28.09 3.82 -4.79
C PHE A 324 28.37 2.45 -4.13
N ASN A 325 29.43 1.77 -4.57
CA ASN A 325 30.09 0.77 -3.74
C ASN A 325 31.18 1.50 -2.94
N VAL A 326 30.86 1.86 -1.71
CA VAL A 326 31.87 2.08 -0.65
C VAL A 326 31.61 1.03 0.42
#